data_AF-A0A528C7T2-F1
#
_entry.id   AF-A0A528C7T2-F1
#
_cell.length_a   1.000
_cell.length_b   1.000
_cell.length_c   1.000
_cell.angle_alpha   90.00
_cell.angle_beta   90.00
_cell.angle_gamma   90.00
#
_symmetry.space_group_name_H-M   'P 1'
#
loop_
_entity.id
_entity.type
_entity.pdbx_description
1 polymer ?
#
loop_
_entity_poly.entity_id
_entity_poly.type
_entity_poly.pdbx_seq_one_letter_code
_entity_poly.pdbx_strand_id
1 'polypeptide(L)' 'AFVPTPEPVADAPPVPVKSLADIVALADAQRDMAFKVLVKRCVRLVRIEPGRIDVSLTDDAPKMLLNDL' A
#
# COMPACT_ATOMS: atom_id res chain seq x y z
N ALA A 1 20.87 17.23 29.11
CA ALA A 1 19.80 16.45 28.46
C ALA A 1 20.09 16.44 26.97
N PHE A 2 20.27 15.28 26.35
CA PHE A 2 20.49 15.15 24.91
C PHE A 2 19.17 14.65 24.30
N VAL A 3 18.60 15.42 23.39
CA VAL A 3 17.38 15.07 22.66
C VAL A 3 17.83 14.34 21.40
N PRO A 4 17.55 13.05 21.19
CA PRO A 4 17.94 12.38 19.96
C PRO A 4 17.12 12.97 18.80
N THR A 5 17.83 13.51 17.80
CA THR A 5 17.32 13.88 16.48
C THR A 5 16.55 12.69 15.88
N PRO A 6 15.36 12.90 15.31
CA PRO A 6 14.63 11.82 14.66
C PRO A 6 15.45 11.30 13.48
N GLU A 7 15.82 10.04 13.56
CA GLU A 7 16.48 9.30 12.48
C GLU A 7 15.59 9.39 11.22
N PRO A 8 16.15 9.68 10.04
CA PRO A 8 15.38 9.68 8.81
C PRO A 8 14.81 8.27 8.63
N VAL A 9 13.48 8.16 8.65
CA VAL A 9 12.78 6.92 8.26
C VAL A 9 13.34 6.52 6.91
N ALA A 10 14.08 5.41 6.89
CA ALA A 10 14.64 4.87 5.66
C ALA A 10 13.49 4.68 4.68
N ASP A 11 13.48 5.50 3.64
CA ASP A 11 12.54 5.44 2.52
C ASP A 11 12.64 4.02 1.95
N ALA A 12 11.66 3.18 2.26
CA ALA A 12 11.58 1.84 1.69
C ALA A 12 11.67 2.03 0.17
N PRO A 13 12.55 1.29 -0.53
CA PRO A 13 12.79 1.50 -1.95
C PRO A 13 11.44 1.56 -2.67
N PRO A 14 11.17 2.62 -3.47
CA PRO A 14 9.86 2.87 -4.00
C PRO A 14 9.45 1.65 -4.80
N VAL A 15 8.51 0.89 -4.24
CA VAL A 15 8.06 -0.34 -4.85
C VAL A 15 7.35 0.10 -6.13
N PRO A 16 7.78 -0.37 -7.32
CA PRO A 16 7.27 0.14 -8.58
C PRO A 16 5.89 -0.45 -8.86
N VAL A 17 4.89 0.04 -8.13
CA VAL A 17 3.48 -0.36 -8.27
C VAL A 17 2.87 0.34 -9.49
N LYS A 18 2.83 -0.39 -10.62
CA LYS A 18 2.33 0.13 -11.91
C LYS A 18 0.88 -0.25 -12.17
N SER A 19 0.31 -1.11 -11.35
CA SER A 19 -1.02 -1.69 -11.54
C SER A 19 -1.49 -2.36 -10.25
N LEU A 20 -2.80 -2.58 -10.13
CA LEU A 20 -3.39 -3.35 -9.03
C LEU A 20 -2.79 -4.76 -8.92
N ALA A 21 -2.40 -5.37 -10.05
CA ALA A 21 -1.72 -6.65 -10.08
C ALA A 21 -0.38 -6.65 -9.32
N ASP A 22 0.32 -5.52 -9.31
CA ASP A 22 1.59 -5.36 -8.60
C ASP A 22 1.36 -5.30 -7.08
N ILE A 23 0.32 -4.56 -6.64
CA ILE A 23 -0.14 -4.56 -5.24
C ILE A 23 -0.52 -5.98 -4.79
N VAL A 24 -1.24 -6.72 -5.64
CA VAL A 24 -1.61 -8.12 -5.38
C VAL A 24 -0.38 -9.04 -5.32
N ALA A 25 0.62 -8.82 -6.16
CA ALA A 25 1.86 -9.58 -6.14
C ALA A 25 2.70 -9.29 -4.88
N LEU A 26 2.70 -8.05 -4.40
CA LEU A 26 3.34 -7.65 -3.15
C LEU A 26 2.64 -8.26 -1.93
N ALA A 27 1.31 -8.22 -1.93
CA ALA A 27 0.50 -8.92 -0.93
C ALA A 27 0.84 -10.41 -0.88
N ASP A 28 0.96 -11.04 -2.06
CA ASP A 28 1.32 -12.45 -2.19
C ASP A 28 2.75 -12.72 -1.71
N ALA A 29 3.70 -11.84 -2.03
CA ALA A 29 5.09 -11.91 -1.58
C ALA A 29 5.23 -11.80 -0.06
N GLN A 30 4.41 -10.97 0.59
CA GLN A 30 4.30 -10.91 2.05
C GLN A 30 3.49 -12.06 2.67
N ARG A 31 2.91 -12.95 1.84
CA ARG A 31 1.95 -14.00 2.24
C ARG A 31 0.70 -13.46 2.93
N ASP A 32 0.34 -12.22 2.62
CA ASP A 32 -0.82 -11.56 3.18
C ASP A 32 -2.08 -11.87 2.33
N MET A 33 -2.63 -13.07 2.56
CA MET A 33 -3.79 -13.56 1.82
C MET A 33 -5.04 -12.71 2.06
N ALA A 34 -5.20 -12.18 3.27
CA ALA A 34 -6.32 -11.32 3.62
C ALA A 34 -6.21 -9.98 2.87
N PHE A 35 -5.04 -9.34 2.90
CA PHE A 35 -4.78 -8.13 2.14
C PHE A 35 -5.03 -8.36 0.65
N LYS A 36 -4.56 -9.46 0.06
CA LYS A 36 -4.83 -9.79 -1.35
C LYS A 36 -6.32 -9.83 -1.69
N VAL A 37 -7.14 -10.46 -0.86
CA VAL A 37 -8.59 -10.54 -1.07
C VAL A 37 -9.23 -9.16 -0.94
N LEU A 38 -8.83 -8.40 0.08
CA LEU A 38 -9.31 -7.05 0.30
C LEU A 38 -8.91 -6.11 -0.84
N VAL A 39 -7.70 -6.17 -1.35
CA VAL A 39 -7.25 -5.38 -2.49
C VAL A 39 -8.10 -5.70 -3.72
N LYS A 40 -8.35 -6.98 -4.01
CA LYS A 40 -9.17 -7.36 -5.17
C LYS A 40 -10.63 -6.94 -5.06
N ARG A 41 -11.17 -6.92 -3.84
CA ARG A 41 -12.61 -6.77 -3.58
C ARG A 41 -13.00 -5.35 -3.18
N CYS A 42 -12.10 -4.68 -2.48
CA CYS A 42 -12.32 -3.40 -1.81
C CYS A 42 -11.46 -2.26 -2.36
N VAL A 43 -10.46 -2.52 -3.20
CA VAL A 43 -9.62 -1.47 -3.82
C VAL A 43 -9.99 -1.28 -5.29
N ARG A 44 -10.21 -0.04 -5.67
CA ARG A 44 -10.46 0.43 -7.03
C ARG A 44 -9.32 1.37 -7.40
N LEU A 45 -8.55 1.00 -8.40
CA LEU A 45 -7.51 1.88 -8.93
C LEU A 45 -8.16 3.10 -9.61
N VAL A 46 -7.78 4.31 -9.19
CA VAL A 46 -8.28 5.56 -9.79
C VAL A 46 -7.22 6.13 -10.72
N ARG A 47 -5.98 6.25 -10.23
CA ARG A 47 -4.88 6.84 -10.99
C ARG A 47 -3.54 6.26 -10.55
N ILE A 48 -2.64 6.07 -11.51
CA ILE A 48 -1.25 5.64 -11.25
C ILE A 48 -0.34 6.67 -11.90
N GLU A 49 0.48 7.29 -11.07
CA GLU A 49 1.57 8.15 -11.49
C GLU A 49 2.89 7.61 -10.91
N PRO A 50 4.03 7.83 -11.57
CA PRO A 50 5.32 7.42 -11.05
C PRO A 50 5.58 8.08 -9.68
N GLY A 51 5.61 7.26 -8.62
CA GLY A 51 5.78 7.73 -7.24
C GLY A 51 4.48 8.17 -6.54
N ARG A 52 3.31 8.06 -7.19
CA ARG A 52 2.03 8.38 -6.55
C ARG A 52 0.91 7.51 -7.10
N ILE A 53 0.21 6.81 -6.21
CA ILE A 53 -0.92 5.95 -6.60
C ILE A 53 -2.15 6.43 -5.86
N ASP A 54 -3.20 6.66 -6.63
CA ASP A 54 -4.50 7.01 -6.11
C ASP A 54 -5.41 5.79 -6.23
N VAL A 55 -5.84 5.30 -5.07
CA VAL A 55 -6.80 4.22 -4.98
C VAL A 55 -8.04 4.70 -4.24
N SER A 56 -9.19 4.29 -4.73
CA SER A 56 -10.47 4.43 -4.04
C SER A 56 -10.80 3.13 -3.33
N LEU A 57 -11.28 3.26 -2.11
CA LEU A 57 -11.77 2.15 -1.33
C LEU A 57 -13.30 2.04 -1.50
N THR A 58 -13.82 0.83 -1.55
CA THR A 58 -15.26 0.59 -1.42
C THR A 58 -15.70 0.82 0.02
N ASP A 59 -17.00 1.05 0.24
CA ASP A 59 -17.58 1.27 1.57
C ASP A 59 -17.28 0.13 2.58
N ASP A 60 -17.13 -1.10 2.07
CA ASP A 60 -16.80 -2.30 2.85
C ASP A 60 -15.31 -2.43 3.22
N ALA A 61 -14.45 -1.51 2.75
CA ALA A 61 -13.01 -1.62 2.96
C ALA A 61 -12.63 -1.28 4.41
N PRO A 62 -11.84 -2.13 5.09
CA PRO A 62 -11.36 -1.83 6.42
C PRO A 62 -10.36 -0.66 6.37
N LYS A 63 -10.45 0.26 7.34
CA LYS A 63 -9.56 1.44 7.42
C LYS A 63 -8.07 1.08 7.55
N MET A 64 -7.76 -0.11 8.06
CA MET A 64 -6.38 -0.63 8.10
C MET A 64 -5.83 -0.90 6.70
N LEU A 65 -6.66 -1.13 5.68
CA LEU A 65 -6.20 -1.38 4.31
C LEU A 65 -5.40 -0.20 3.74
N LEU A 66 -5.80 1.02 4.09
CA LEU A 66 -5.08 2.23 3.68
C LEU A 66 -3.77 2.43 4.47
N ASN A 67 -3.64 1.82 5.65
CA ASN A 67 -2.40 1.86 6.42
C ASN A 67 -1.36 0.85 5.90
N ASP A 68 -1.81 -0.18 5.20
CA ASP A 68 -0.98 -1.24 4.65
C ASP A 68 -0.51 -0.96 3.21
N LEU A 69 -1.00 0.13 2.60
CA LEU A 69 -0.65 0.58 1.25
C LEU A 69 0.37 1.73 1.29
#